data_AF-A0A367AH06-F1
#
_entry.id   AF-A0A367AH06-F1
#
_cell.length_a   1.000
_cell.length_b   1.000
_cell.length_c   1.000
_cell.angle_alpha   90.00
_cell.angle_beta   90.00
_cell.angle_gamma   90.00
#
_symmetry.space_group_name_H-M   'P 1'
#
loop_
_entity.id
_entity.type
_entity.pdbx_description
1 polymer ?
#
loop_
_entity_poly.entity_id
_entity_poly.type
_entity_poly.pdbx_seq_one_letter_code
_entity_poly.pdbx_strand_id
1 'polypeptide(L)'
;MSGTPGRPLSAELSEQLLAVAVDILAEEGWGRLNSDRVAARARAGKAGIYRRWPTMSALAKHAVSRFQLVDPPEDTGSLRGDVAALVDRLRRPLSHEECAVASIVGAARHDDDLRAGLDAALVRPLTLAVAAVGERAAARHEPVPEARLALLRSVVEAFYWQRYTAAGDGSVTPERLARLVDDVLMPLVAPERETAPV
;
A
#
# COMPACT_ATOMS: atom_id res chain seq x y z
N MET A 1 -2.17 -47.84 -4.37
CA MET A 1 -2.57 -47.32 -3.04
C MET A 1 -2.86 -45.83 -3.20
N SER A 2 -4.09 -45.49 -3.54
CA SER A 2 -4.48 -44.09 -3.76
C SER A 2 -4.79 -43.46 -2.41
N GLY A 3 -3.89 -42.62 -1.91
CA GLY A 3 -4.13 -41.84 -0.70
C GLY A 3 -5.33 -40.94 -0.91
N THR A 4 -6.32 -41.04 -0.03
CA THR A 4 -7.51 -40.19 -0.02
C THR A 4 -7.08 -38.72 -0.11
N PRO A 5 -7.56 -37.94 -1.10
CA PRO A 5 -7.29 -36.51 -1.17
C PRO A 5 -7.69 -35.86 0.15
N GLY A 6 -6.73 -35.26 0.85
CA GLY A 6 -6.96 -34.63 2.14
C GLY A 6 -8.10 -33.61 2.05
N ARG A 7 -8.95 -33.54 3.08
CA ARG A 7 -10.11 -32.64 3.14
C ARG A 7 -9.67 -31.21 2.74
N PRO A 8 -10.40 -30.54 1.83
CA PRO A 8 -10.05 -29.20 1.38
C PRO A 8 -9.91 -28.25 2.57
N LEU A 9 -8.95 -27.32 2.44
CA LEU A 9 -8.70 -26.30 3.44
C LEU A 9 -9.94 -25.40 3.56
N SER A 10 -10.49 -25.27 4.78
CA SER A 10 -11.56 -24.30 5.05
C SER A 10 -11.05 -22.88 4.74
N ALA A 11 -11.83 -22.17 3.92
CA ALA A 11 -11.61 -20.78 3.56
C ALA A 11 -11.84 -19.86 4.76
N GLU A 12 -12.84 -20.16 5.58
CA GLU A 12 -13.18 -19.42 6.81
C GLU A 12 -12.01 -19.40 7.78
N LEU A 13 -11.34 -20.55 7.98
CA LEU A 13 -10.14 -20.62 8.81
C LEU A 13 -8.98 -19.84 8.19
N SER A 14 -8.84 -19.83 6.86
CA SER A 14 -7.81 -19.02 6.21
C SER A 14 -8.05 -17.53 6.46
N GLU A 15 -9.28 -17.05 6.29
CA GLU A 15 -9.65 -15.65 6.57
C GLU A 15 -9.41 -15.29 8.04
N GLN A 16 -9.80 -16.16 8.96
CA GLN A 16 -9.57 -15.95 10.38
C GLN A 16 -8.07 -15.83 10.72
N LEU A 17 -7.24 -16.69 10.16
CA LEU A 17 -5.79 -16.67 10.38
C LEU A 17 -5.15 -15.40 9.84
N LEU A 18 -5.64 -14.90 8.70
CA LEU A 18 -5.14 -13.69 8.07
C LEU A 18 -5.57 -12.45 8.84
N ALA A 19 -6.83 -12.37 9.28
CA ALA A 19 -7.30 -11.31 10.16
C ALA A 19 -6.49 -11.23 11.46
N VAL A 20 -6.22 -12.38 12.09
CA VAL A 20 -5.36 -12.47 13.28
C VAL A 20 -3.93 -12.00 12.99
N ALA A 21 -3.38 -12.34 11.81
CA ALA A 21 -2.07 -11.85 11.42
C ALA A 21 -2.06 -10.33 11.26
N VAL A 22 -3.09 -9.75 10.62
CA VAL A 22 -3.24 -8.29 10.50
C VAL A 22 -3.29 -7.63 11.87
N ASP A 23 -4.10 -8.15 12.80
CA ASP A 23 -4.20 -7.62 14.16
C ASP A 23 -2.83 -7.61 14.86
N ILE A 24 -2.11 -8.72 14.82
CA ILE A 24 -0.79 -8.79 15.47
C ILE A 24 0.19 -7.81 14.81
N LEU A 25 0.19 -7.70 13.49
CA LEU A 25 1.06 -6.76 12.77
C LEU A 25 0.74 -5.31 13.12
N ALA A 26 -0.54 -4.95 13.20
CA ALA A 26 -0.97 -3.59 13.49
C ALA A 26 -0.79 -3.20 14.96
N GLU A 27 -1.11 -4.10 15.90
CA GLU A 27 -1.09 -3.85 17.34
C GLU A 27 0.31 -4.05 17.95
N GLU A 28 1.07 -5.02 17.45
CA GLU A 28 2.29 -5.52 18.11
C GLU A 28 3.54 -5.52 17.22
N GLY A 29 3.35 -5.40 15.90
CA GLY A 29 4.41 -5.30 14.90
C GLY A 29 4.97 -6.65 14.41
N TRP A 30 5.74 -6.57 13.31
CA TRP A 30 6.39 -7.72 12.64
C TRP A 30 7.16 -8.63 13.60
N GLY A 31 7.95 -8.07 14.51
CA GLY A 31 8.75 -8.84 15.47
C GLY A 31 7.94 -9.68 16.46
N ARG A 32 6.62 -9.44 16.57
CA ARG A 32 5.71 -10.23 17.42
C ARG A 32 4.89 -11.25 16.64
N LEU A 33 4.88 -11.21 15.31
CA LEU A 33 4.17 -12.21 14.51
C LEU A 33 4.90 -13.57 14.55
N ASN A 34 4.27 -14.57 15.18
CA ASN A 34 4.75 -15.94 15.17
C ASN A 34 3.60 -16.95 15.24
N SER A 35 3.89 -18.20 14.89
CA SER A 35 2.90 -19.27 14.79
C SER A 35 2.12 -19.51 16.08
N ASP A 36 2.74 -19.29 17.24
CA ASP A 36 2.17 -19.61 18.55
C ASP A 36 1.09 -18.61 18.91
N ARG A 37 1.39 -17.32 18.68
CA ARG A 37 0.43 -16.23 18.86
C ARG A 37 -0.72 -16.32 17.87
N VAL A 38 -0.43 -16.56 16.59
CA VAL A 38 -1.47 -16.73 15.56
C VAL A 38 -2.36 -17.92 15.91
N ALA A 39 -1.77 -19.07 16.26
CA ALA A 39 -2.51 -20.27 16.67
C ALA A 39 -3.39 -20.02 17.90
N ALA A 40 -2.85 -19.36 18.92
CA ALA A 40 -3.58 -19.05 20.15
C ALA A 40 -4.76 -18.09 19.89
N ARG A 41 -4.53 -17.00 19.16
CA ARG A 41 -5.57 -15.97 18.90
C ARG A 41 -6.62 -16.46 17.89
N ALA A 42 -6.23 -17.28 16.92
CA ALA A 42 -7.17 -17.91 15.98
C ALA A 42 -7.81 -19.21 16.51
N ARG A 43 -7.40 -19.71 17.68
CA ARG A 43 -7.80 -21.03 18.22
C ARG A 43 -7.60 -22.16 17.20
N ALA A 44 -6.46 -22.13 16.52
CA ALA A 44 -6.11 -23.03 15.41
C ALA A 44 -4.81 -23.78 15.69
N GLY A 45 -4.61 -24.95 15.06
CA GLY A 45 -3.36 -25.69 15.18
C GLY A 45 -2.26 -25.14 14.25
N LYS A 46 -1.02 -25.04 14.74
CA LYS A 46 0.15 -24.56 13.97
C LYS A 46 0.35 -25.30 12.65
N ALA A 47 0.13 -26.63 12.63
CA ALA A 47 0.22 -27.44 11.42
C ALA A 47 -0.76 -26.98 10.32
N GLY A 48 -1.92 -26.44 10.70
CA GLY A 48 -2.90 -25.88 9.77
C GLY A 48 -2.46 -24.55 9.17
N ILE A 49 -1.65 -23.77 9.89
CA ILE A 49 -1.03 -22.53 9.41
C ILE A 49 0.06 -22.88 8.39
N TYR A 50 1.02 -23.73 8.79
CA TYR A 50 2.16 -24.07 7.92
C TYR A 50 1.80 -24.84 6.66
N ARG A 51 0.68 -25.58 6.68
CA ARG A 51 0.14 -26.22 5.47
C ARG A 51 -0.38 -25.20 4.45
N ARG A 52 -0.80 -24.00 4.88
CA ARG A 52 -1.28 -22.90 4.02
C ARG A 52 -0.13 -21.96 3.62
N TRP A 53 0.68 -21.59 4.60
CA TRP A 53 1.79 -20.66 4.47
C TRP A 53 3.04 -21.28 5.07
N PRO A 54 4.02 -21.69 4.26
CA PRO A 54 5.23 -22.36 4.75
C PRO A 54 6.04 -21.52 5.75
N THR A 55 5.90 -20.19 5.72
CA THR A 55 6.60 -19.23 6.58
C THR A 55 5.65 -18.18 7.14
N MET A 56 6.07 -17.48 8.21
CA MET A 56 5.32 -16.32 8.72
C MET A 56 5.36 -15.14 7.74
N SER A 57 6.45 -14.99 6.96
CA SER A 57 6.52 -14.02 5.87
C SER A 57 5.50 -14.28 4.78
N ALA A 58 5.29 -15.55 4.41
CA ALA A 58 4.24 -15.93 3.48
C ALA A 58 2.83 -15.62 4.03
N LEU A 59 2.58 -15.87 5.32
CA LEU A 59 1.32 -15.48 5.97
C LEU A 59 1.13 -13.95 5.93
N ALA A 60 2.15 -13.19 6.31
CA ALA A 60 2.10 -11.73 6.33
C ALA A 60 1.91 -11.14 4.94
N LYS A 61 2.63 -11.64 3.92
CA LYS A 61 2.42 -11.30 2.51
C LYS A 61 0.96 -11.43 2.11
N HIS A 62 0.35 -12.59 2.38
CA HIS A 62 -1.04 -12.84 2.04
C HIS A 62 -2.01 -11.96 2.82
N ALA A 63 -1.68 -11.62 4.07
CA ALA A 63 -2.48 -10.73 4.89
C ALA A 63 -2.47 -9.30 4.32
N VAL A 64 -1.28 -8.76 4.03
CA VAL A 64 -1.13 -7.38 3.56
C VAL A 64 -1.49 -7.20 2.09
N SER A 65 -1.33 -8.21 1.23
CA SER A 65 -1.61 -8.12 -0.21
C SER A 65 -3.09 -7.91 -0.54
N ARG A 66 -3.97 -7.99 0.47
CA ARG A 66 -5.41 -7.78 0.34
C ARG A 66 -5.80 -6.32 0.52
N PHE A 67 -4.88 -5.51 1.04
CA PHE A 67 -5.15 -4.11 1.27
C PHE A 67 -5.09 -3.35 -0.05
N GLN A 68 -5.95 -2.35 -0.17
CA GLN A 68 -5.88 -1.33 -1.21
C GLN A 68 -5.59 -0.01 -0.50
N LEU A 69 -4.31 0.32 -0.37
CA LEU A 69 -3.88 1.51 0.38
C LEU A 69 -4.05 2.80 -0.42
N VAL A 70 -4.08 2.68 -1.74
CA VAL A 70 -4.38 3.78 -2.66
C VAL A 70 -5.61 3.40 -3.47
N ASP A 71 -6.64 4.22 -3.37
CA ASP A 71 -7.83 4.08 -4.20
C ASP A 71 -7.64 4.81 -5.53
N PRO A 72 -8.20 4.31 -6.64
CA PRO A 72 -8.31 5.10 -7.85
C PRO A 72 -9.08 6.38 -7.52
N PRO A 73 -8.49 7.58 -7.72
CA PRO A 73 -9.17 8.81 -7.37
C PRO A 73 -10.40 8.98 -8.25
N GLU A 74 -11.53 9.38 -7.66
CA GLU A 74 -12.72 9.84 -8.39
C GLU A 74 -12.32 10.96 -9.36
N ASP A 75 -13.05 11.13 -10.47
CA ASP A 75 -12.81 12.26 -11.37
C ASP A 75 -13.19 13.56 -10.65
N THR A 76 -12.18 14.33 -10.29
CA THR A 76 -12.35 15.61 -9.59
C THR A 76 -12.66 16.76 -10.55
N GLY A 77 -12.66 16.51 -11.86
CA GLY A 77 -12.85 17.53 -12.90
C GLY A 77 -11.62 18.39 -13.21
N SER A 78 -10.46 18.13 -12.60
CA SER A 78 -9.21 18.84 -12.90
C SER A 78 -7.96 18.00 -12.63
N LEU A 79 -6.87 18.23 -13.36
CA LEU A 79 -5.58 17.55 -13.10
C LEU A 79 -5.09 17.81 -11.66
N ARG A 80 -5.23 19.03 -11.17
CA ARG A 80 -4.84 19.37 -9.80
C ARG A 80 -5.64 18.58 -8.76
N GLY A 81 -6.95 18.50 -8.93
CA GLY A 81 -7.80 17.73 -8.02
C GLY A 81 -7.43 16.24 -8.03
N ASP A 82 -7.16 15.69 -9.22
CA ASP A 82 -6.77 14.30 -9.40
C ASP A 82 -5.42 13.99 -8.72
N VAL A 83 -4.44 14.89 -8.87
CA VAL A 83 -3.14 14.80 -8.20
C VAL A 83 -3.28 14.94 -6.68
N ALA A 84 -4.12 15.87 -6.20
CA ALA A 84 -4.38 16.04 -4.78
C ALA A 84 -5.02 14.79 -4.16
N ALA A 85 -5.91 14.12 -4.90
CA ALA A 85 -6.58 12.91 -4.43
C ALA A 85 -5.61 11.73 -4.20
N LEU A 86 -4.48 11.66 -4.92
CA LEU A 86 -3.44 10.64 -4.69
C LEU A 86 -2.80 10.70 -3.30
N VAL A 87 -2.77 11.90 -2.70
CA VAL A 87 -2.13 12.17 -1.41
C VAL A 87 -3.12 12.55 -0.30
N ASP A 88 -4.42 12.63 -0.60
CA ASP A 88 -5.46 13.02 0.36
C ASP A 88 -5.47 12.11 1.61
N ARG A 89 -5.21 10.80 1.43
CA ARG A 89 -5.14 9.84 2.54
C ARG A 89 -4.09 10.20 3.59
N LEU A 90 -3.00 10.88 3.19
CA LEU A 90 -1.90 11.27 4.09
C LEU A 90 -2.35 12.24 5.19
N ARG A 91 -3.51 12.90 5.07
CA ARG A 91 -4.05 13.77 6.13
C ARG A 91 -4.59 13.03 7.34
N ARG A 92 -4.91 11.74 7.20
CA ARG A 92 -5.52 10.94 8.26
C ARG A 92 -4.43 10.27 9.09
N PRO A 93 -4.69 9.87 10.34
CA PRO A 93 -3.85 8.89 11.03
C PRO A 93 -3.75 7.57 10.25
N LEU A 94 -2.72 6.77 10.51
CA LEU A 94 -2.63 5.41 9.95
C LEU A 94 -3.88 4.59 10.30
N SER A 95 -4.50 3.96 9.30
CA SER A 95 -5.51 2.93 9.55
C SER A 95 -4.89 1.66 10.15
N HIS A 96 -5.73 0.73 10.61
CA HIS A 96 -5.26 -0.57 11.13
C HIS A 96 -4.42 -1.33 10.09
N GLU A 97 -4.86 -1.34 8.84
CA GLU A 97 -4.13 -1.95 7.72
C GLU A 97 -2.80 -1.24 7.47
N GLU A 98 -2.77 0.09 7.55
CA GLU A 98 -1.55 0.87 7.38
C GLU A 98 -0.55 0.63 8.52
N CYS A 99 -1.02 0.45 9.76
CA CYS A 99 -0.16 0.03 10.88
C CYS A 99 0.46 -1.35 10.63
N ALA A 100 -0.33 -2.31 10.13
CA ALA A 100 0.19 -3.63 9.77
C ALA A 100 1.28 -3.54 8.68
N VAL A 101 1.04 -2.74 7.64
CA VAL A 101 1.99 -2.46 6.55
C VAL A 101 3.25 -1.79 7.07
N ALA A 102 3.12 -0.74 7.89
CA ALA A 102 4.24 -0.01 8.47
C ALA A 102 5.18 -0.94 9.26
N SER A 103 4.62 -1.92 9.96
CA SER A 103 5.39 -2.86 10.77
C SER A 103 6.38 -3.72 9.98
N ILE A 104 6.15 -3.95 8.68
CA ILE A 104 6.97 -4.82 7.82
C ILE A 104 7.92 -4.06 6.88
N VAL A 105 7.76 -2.74 6.72
CA VAL A 105 8.53 -1.92 5.75
C VAL A 105 10.04 -2.10 5.92
N GLY A 106 10.53 -2.08 7.17
CA GLY A 106 11.95 -2.26 7.45
C GLY A 106 12.47 -3.66 7.11
N ALA A 107 11.67 -4.70 7.36
CA ALA A 107 12.04 -6.10 7.14
C ALA A 107 12.00 -6.50 5.65
N ALA A 108 11.11 -5.89 4.86
CA ALA A 108 10.94 -6.19 3.44
C ALA A 108 12.19 -5.96 2.58
N ARG A 109 13.21 -5.23 3.06
CA ARG A 109 14.50 -5.09 2.37
C ARG A 109 15.24 -6.42 2.17
N HIS A 110 15.00 -7.40 3.03
CA HIS A 110 15.70 -8.68 3.02
C HIS A 110 14.75 -9.88 2.93
N ASP A 111 13.46 -9.64 2.68
CA ASP A 111 12.43 -10.67 2.60
C ASP A 111 11.52 -10.43 1.40
N ASP A 112 11.62 -11.31 0.41
CA ASP A 112 10.91 -11.20 -0.87
C ASP A 112 9.39 -11.37 -0.73
N ASP A 113 8.92 -12.15 0.25
CA ASP A 113 7.50 -12.32 0.49
C ASP A 113 6.89 -11.04 1.06
N LEU A 114 7.56 -10.44 2.04
CA LEU A 114 7.13 -9.15 2.59
C LEU A 114 7.15 -8.05 1.52
N ARG A 115 8.20 -8.01 0.69
CA ARG A 115 8.30 -7.06 -0.42
C ARG A 115 7.17 -7.25 -1.43
N ALA A 116 6.82 -8.49 -1.77
CA ALA A 116 5.70 -8.79 -2.66
C ALA A 116 4.35 -8.36 -2.04
N GLY A 117 4.18 -8.50 -0.73
CA GLY A 117 3.00 -8.02 -0.02
C GLY A 117 2.86 -6.49 -0.10
N LEU A 118 3.96 -5.77 0.11
CA LEU A 118 4.03 -4.30 -0.01
C LEU A 118 3.77 -3.81 -1.44
N ASP A 119 4.30 -4.50 -2.44
CA ASP A 119 4.04 -4.19 -3.86
C ASP A 119 2.54 -4.28 -4.18
N ALA A 120 1.89 -5.36 -3.73
CA ALA A 120 0.46 -5.56 -3.93
C ALA A 120 -0.39 -4.53 -3.19
N ALA A 121 -0.02 -4.18 -1.95
CA ALA A 121 -0.80 -3.30 -1.09
C ALA A 121 -0.73 -1.82 -1.49
N LEU A 122 0.43 -1.37 -1.98
CA LEU A 122 0.71 0.05 -2.24
C LEU A 122 1.14 0.34 -3.68
N VAL A 123 2.23 -0.30 -4.14
CA VAL A 123 2.92 0.09 -5.38
C VAL A 123 2.04 -0.12 -6.60
N ARG A 124 1.39 -1.28 -6.69
CA ARG A 124 0.47 -1.61 -7.79
C ARG A 124 -0.77 -0.70 -7.78
N PRO A 125 -1.53 -0.55 -6.67
CA PRO A 125 -2.65 0.38 -6.62
C PRO A 125 -2.26 1.83 -6.97
N LEU A 126 -1.12 2.32 -6.49
CA LEU A 126 -0.62 3.65 -6.82
C LEU A 126 -0.29 3.79 -8.32
N THR A 127 0.30 2.75 -8.92
CA THR A 127 0.58 2.73 -10.37
C THR A 127 -0.70 2.87 -11.18
N LEU A 128 -1.75 2.14 -10.80
CA LEU A 128 -3.06 2.22 -11.44
C LEU A 128 -3.73 3.59 -11.23
N ALA A 129 -3.65 4.14 -10.02
CA ALA A 129 -4.19 5.45 -9.69
C ALA A 129 -3.55 6.57 -10.52
N VAL A 130 -2.22 6.57 -10.64
CA VAL A 130 -1.48 7.55 -11.47
C VAL A 130 -1.79 7.40 -12.95
N ALA A 131 -1.91 6.16 -13.45
CA ALA A 131 -2.33 5.92 -14.83
C ALA A 131 -3.72 6.53 -15.11
N ALA A 132 -4.68 6.33 -14.19
CA ALA A 132 -6.02 6.92 -14.31
C ALA A 132 -5.99 8.46 -14.31
N VAL A 133 -5.11 9.09 -13.53
CA VAL A 133 -4.90 10.55 -13.59
C VAL A 133 -4.43 10.98 -14.98
N GLY A 134 -3.47 10.26 -15.57
CA GLY A 134 -2.95 10.54 -16.92
C GLY A 134 -4.00 10.38 -18.02
N GLU A 135 -4.80 9.31 -17.95
CA GLU A 135 -5.89 9.06 -18.90
C GLU A 135 -6.95 10.17 -18.86
N ARG A 136 -7.36 10.60 -17.66
CA ARG A 136 -8.32 11.71 -17.49
C ARG A 136 -7.77 13.03 -17.99
N ALA A 137 -6.51 13.32 -17.70
CA ALA A 137 -5.85 14.52 -18.19
C ALA A 137 -5.84 14.54 -19.73
N ALA A 138 -5.48 13.42 -20.38
CA ALA A 138 -5.56 13.31 -21.84
C ALA A 138 -7.00 13.51 -22.37
N ALA A 139 -8.01 12.95 -21.71
CA ALA A 139 -9.42 13.13 -22.07
C ALA A 139 -9.89 14.60 -21.95
N ARG A 140 -9.29 15.38 -21.06
CA ARG A 140 -9.51 16.83 -20.90
C ARG A 140 -8.62 17.70 -21.81
N HIS A 141 -7.94 17.10 -22.79
CA HIS A 141 -6.99 17.77 -23.69
C HIS A 141 -5.78 18.40 -22.99
N GLU A 142 -5.38 17.87 -21.83
CA GLU A 142 -4.20 18.25 -21.05
C GLU A 142 -3.22 17.05 -20.88
N PRO A 143 -2.71 16.45 -21.97
CA PRO A 143 -1.93 15.22 -21.87
C PRO A 143 -0.63 15.41 -21.08
N VAL A 144 -0.37 14.52 -20.14
CA VAL A 144 0.86 14.49 -19.34
C VAL A 144 1.80 13.42 -19.91
N PRO A 145 3.06 13.74 -20.25
CA PRO A 145 4.04 12.76 -20.69
C PRO A 145 4.21 11.60 -19.70
N GLU A 146 4.35 10.37 -20.21
CA GLU A 146 4.49 9.17 -19.39
C GLU A 146 5.67 9.26 -18.40
N ALA A 147 6.79 9.84 -18.82
CA ALA A 147 7.95 10.07 -17.96
C ALA A 147 7.62 10.97 -16.75
N ARG A 148 6.74 11.97 -16.93
CA ARG A 148 6.27 12.85 -15.85
C ARG A 148 5.33 12.13 -14.89
N LEU A 149 4.45 11.27 -15.41
CA LEU A 149 3.59 10.41 -14.58
C LEU A 149 4.43 9.41 -13.77
N ALA A 150 5.49 8.84 -14.35
CA ALA A 150 6.42 7.97 -13.64
C ALA A 150 7.16 8.69 -12.50
N LEU A 151 7.56 9.95 -12.71
CA LEU A 151 8.14 10.80 -11.66
C LEU A 151 7.12 11.14 -10.58
N LEU A 152 5.89 11.53 -10.95
CA LEU A 152 4.79 11.78 -10.02
C LEU A 152 4.57 10.57 -9.10
N ARG A 153 4.44 9.38 -9.71
CA ARG A 153 4.30 8.10 -8.99
C ARG A 153 5.43 7.91 -7.98
N SER A 154 6.68 8.10 -8.42
CA SER A 154 7.86 7.90 -7.58
C SER A 154 7.89 8.84 -6.37
N VAL A 155 7.51 10.11 -6.57
CA VAL A 155 7.44 11.10 -5.49
C VAL A 155 6.31 10.77 -4.52
N VAL A 156 5.11 10.47 -5.01
CA VAL A 156 3.97 10.07 -4.16
C VAL A 156 4.30 8.80 -3.37
N GLU A 157 4.89 7.80 -4.03
CA GLU A 157 5.33 6.56 -3.40
C GLU A 157 6.31 6.83 -2.25
N ALA A 158 7.27 7.74 -2.45
CA ALA A 158 8.22 8.14 -1.41
C ALA A 158 7.52 8.75 -0.18
N PHE A 159 6.45 9.54 -0.37
CA PHE A 159 5.68 10.09 0.75
C PHE A 159 4.94 9.02 1.55
N TYR A 160 4.37 8.00 0.89
CA TYR A 160 3.77 6.86 1.59
C TYR A 160 4.83 6.08 2.40
N TRP A 161 6.00 5.80 1.82
CA TRP A 161 7.08 5.11 2.54
C TRP A 161 7.64 5.95 3.70
N GLN A 162 7.78 7.26 3.53
CA GLN A 162 8.17 8.17 4.60
C GLN A 162 7.15 8.13 5.74
N ARG A 163 5.86 8.15 5.42
CA ARG A 163 4.78 8.09 6.41
C ARG A 163 4.81 6.79 7.23
N TYR A 164 5.11 5.64 6.61
CA TYR A 164 5.20 4.36 7.32
C TYR A 164 6.46 4.18 8.16
N THR A 165 7.46 5.05 7.99
CA THR A 165 8.72 5.00 8.74
C THR A 165 8.87 6.16 9.73
N ALA A 166 8.04 7.19 9.64
CA ALA A 166 8.03 8.34 10.53
C ALA A 166 7.48 7.97 11.92
N ALA A 167 7.99 8.65 12.95
CA ALA A 167 7.40 8.57 14.29
C ALA A 167 6.06 9.32 14.33
N GLY A 168 5.10 8.81 15.09
CA GLY A 168 3.76 9.40 15.27
C GLY A 168 2.68 8.66 14.49
N ASP A 169 1.54 9.31 14.29
CA ASP A 169 0.37 8.73 13.60
C ASP A 169 0.45 8.84 12.06
N GLY A 170 1.59 9.30 11.55
CA GLY A 170 1.89 9.46 10.13
C GLY A 170 1.17 10.61 9.43
N SER A 171 0.28 11.34 10.11
CA SER A 171 -0.56 12.36 9.50
C SER A 171 0.22 13.60 9.05
N VAL A 172 -0.17 14.15 7.91
CA VAL A 172 0.36 15.39 7.34
C VAL A 172 -0.68 16.49 7.49
N THR A 173 -0.29 17.67 7.97
CA THR A 173 -1.24 18.78 8.12
C THR A 173 -1.81 19.22 6.77
N PRO A 174 -3.08 19.69 6.70
CA PRO A 174 -3.69 20.14 5.46
C PRO A 174 -2.87 21.19 4.71
N GLU A 175 -2.23 22.12 5.43
CA GLU A 175 -1.41 23.19 4.84
C GLU A 175 -0.12 22.64 4.22
N ARG A 176 0.50 21.65 4.86
CA ARG A 176 1.69 20.98 4.32
C ARG A 176 1.31 20.13 3.10
N LEU A 177 0.14 19.50 3.12
CA LEU A 177 -0.35 18.71 2.00
C LEU A 177 -0.70 19.59 0.80
N ALA A 178 -1.33 20.75 1.01
CA ALA A 178 -1.60 21.73 -0.04
C ALA A 178 -0.30 22.21 -0.69
N ARG A 179 0.71 22.57 0.10
CA ARG A 179 2.05 22.92 -0.42
C ARG A 179 2.72 21.77 -1.17
N LEU A 180 2.60 20.53 -0.68
CA LEU A 180 3.11 19.37 -1.40
C LEU A 180 2.48 19.26 -2.79
N VAL A 181 1.16 19.40 -2.88
CA VAL A 181 0.44 19.36 -4.16
C VAL A 181 0.91 20.50 -5.07
N ASP A 182 0.87 21.74 -4.59
CA ASP A 182 1.05 22.92 -5.42
C ASP A 182 2.53 23.19 -5.79
N ASP A 183 3.46 22.96 -4.86
CA ASP A 183 4.87 23.34 -5.03
C ASP A 183 5.75 22.18 -5.52
N VAL A 184 5.28 20.93 -5.42
CA VAL A 184 6.09 19.74 -5.77
C VAL A 184 5.38 18.88 -6.81
N LEU A 185 4.14 18.44 -6.55
CA LEU A 185 3.49 17.46 -7.43
C LEU A 185 2.98 18.10 -8.73
N MET A 186 2.35 19.26 -8.66
CA MET A 186 1.84 19.98 -9.83
C MET A 186 2.95 20.39 -10.81
N PRO A 187 4.11 20.91 -10.38
CA PRO A 187 5.22 21.20 -11.28
C PRO A 187 5.76 19.99 -12.05
N LEU A 188 5.58 18.76 -11.53
CA LEU A 188 6.00 17.55 -12.23
C LEU A 188 5.11 17.23 -13.43
N VAL A 189 3.83 17.59 -13.37
CA VAL A 189 2.82 17.25 -14.39
C VAL A 189 2.38 18.45 -15.22
N ALA A 190 2.70 19.66 -14.80
CA ALA A 190 2.46 20.88 -15.55
C ALA A 190 3.23 20.84 -16.89
N PRO A 191 2.67 21.42 -17.96
CA PRO A 191 3.40 21.61 -19.20
C PRO A 191 4.68 22.41 -18.91
N GLU A 192 5.77 22.09 -19.61
CA GLU A 192 6.99 22.87 -19.52
C GLU A 192 6.64 24.32 -19.77
N ARG A 193 6.92 25.18 -18.79
CA ARG A 193 7.00 26.61 -19.08
C ARG A 193 8.13 26.74 -20.07
N GLU A 194 7.78 27.09 -21.29
CA GLU A 194 8.72 27.50 -22.34
C GLU A 194 9.66 28.50 -21.69
N THR A 195 10.86 28.02 -21.32
CA THR A 195 11.91 28.89 -20.81
C THR A 195 12.26 29.79 -21.97
N ALA A 196 11.74 31.02 -21.95
CA ALA A 196 12.13 32.05 -22.89
C ALA A 196 13.67 32.09 -22.89
N PRO A 197 14.33 31.94 -24.06
CA PRO A 197 15.78 32.02 -24.12
C PRO A 197 16.19 33.42 -23.64
N VAL A 198 17.14 33.46 -22.71
CA VAL A 198 17.80 34.68 -22.23
C VAL A 198 18.65 35.27 -23.35
#